data_AF-A0A1H0TGN7-F1
#
_entry.id   AF-A0A1H0TGN7-F1
#
_cell.length_a   1.000
_cell.length_b   1.000
_cell.length_c   1.000
_cell.angle_alpha   90.00
_cell.angle_beta   90.00
_cell.angle_gamma   90.00
#
_symmetry.space_group_name_H-M   'P 1'
#
loop_
_entity.id
_entity.type
_entity.pdbx_description
1 polymer ?
#
loop_
_entity_poly.entity_id
_entity_poly.type
_entity_poly.pdbx_seq_one_letter_code
_entity_poly.pdbx_strand_id
1 'polypeptide(L)'
;MINGKKNWYQRHTDSLAFGQRLADSVATGMGSWRFIIIQTIIVAVWMLLNVVAIIGHWDPYPYILLNLLFSTQAAYAAPIIMMAQNRQNERDRAQANEDFHTNVEAKKEIEELQLRLNAIETDKLDKILALLEKLDKNS
;
A
#
# COMPACT_ATOMS: atom_id res chain seq x y z
N MET A 1 -30.49 -19.65 3.13
CA MET A 1 -29.97 -19.19 1.83
C MET A 1 -29.36 -17.81 2.06
N ILE A 2 -28.03 -17.70 2.07
CA ILE A 2 -27.31 -16.47 2.45
C ILE A 2 -27.37 -15.51 1.26
N ASN A 3 -28.00 -14.36 1.50
CA ASN A 3 -28.28 -13.33 0.51
C ASN A 3 -26.96 -12.70 0.00
N GLY A 4 -26.80 -12.65 -1.32
CA GLY A 4 -25.58 -12.20 -2.01
C GLY A 4 -25.28 -10.71 -1.83
N LYS A 5 -24.79 -10.31 -0.65
CA LYS A 5 -24.13 -9.02 -0.46
C LYS A 5 -22.81 -9.05 -1.21
N LYS A 6 -22.80 -8.54 -2.44
CA LYS A 6 -21.57 -8.19 -3.16
C LYS A 6 -20.71 -7.31 -2.26
N ASN A 7 -19.58 -7.85 -1.80
CA ASN A 7 -18.59 -7.13 -0.99
C ASN A 7 -18.15 -5.86 -1.75
N TRP A 8 -17.92 -4.78 -1.02
CA TRP A 8 -17.42 -3.49 -1.53
C TRP A 8 -16.15 -3.65 -2.39
N TYR A 9 -15.34 -4.67 -2.11
CA TYR A 9 -14.20 -5.11 -2.92
C TYR A 9 -14.59 -5.54 -4.34
N GLN A 10 -15.63 -6.34 -4.50
CA GLN A 10 -16.08 -6.85 -5.81
C GLN A 10 -16.76 -5.79 -6.66
N ARG A 11 -17.36 -4.75 -6.04
CA ARG A 11 -18.02 -3.66 -6.77
C ARG A 11 -17.03 -2.66 -7.40
N HIS A 12 -15.80 -2.59 -6.89
CA HIS A 12 -14.73 -1.74 -7.45
C HIS A 12 -13.87 -2.47 -8.49
N THR A 13 -13.87 -3.81 -8.51
CA THR A 13 -13.12 -4.59 -9.51
C THR A 13 -13.84 -4.72 -10.84
N ASP A 14 -15.17 -4.68 -10.84
CA ASP A 14 -16.00 -4.93 -12.04
C ASP A 14 -16.16 -3.71 -12.96
N SER A 15 -15.72 -2.51 -12.55
CA SER A 15 -15.69 -1.31 -13.40
C SER A 15 -14.30 -0.96 -13.93
N LEU A 16 -13.31 -1.84 -13.76
CA LEU A 16 -11.96 -1.59 -14.26
C LEU A 16 -11.97 -1.71 -15.78
N ALA A 17 -12.14 -0.59 -16.46
CA ALA A 17 -11.87 -0.46 -17.89
C ALA A 17 -10.52 -1.12 -18.21
N PHE A 18 -10.42 -1.80 -19.35
CA PHE A 18 -9.21 -2.55 -19.76
C PHE A 18 -7.91 -1.75 -19.55
N GLY A 19 -7.96 -0.44 -19.77
CA GLY A 19 -6.85 0.49 -19.52
C GLY A 19 -6.41 0.60 -18.04
N GLN A 20 -7.32 0.49 -17.07
CA GLN A 20 -6.98 0.53 -15.65
C GLN A 20 -6.26 -0.75 -15.19
N ARG A 21 -6.67 -1.93 -15.69
CA ARG A 21 -5.93 -3.19 -15.41
C ARG A 21 -4.54 -3.17 -16.03
N LEU A 22 -4.43 -2.59 -17.23
CA LEU A 22 -3.16 -2.47 -17.95
C LEU A 22 -2.23 -1.46 -17.26
N ALA A 23 -2.76 -0.32 -16.83
CA ALA A 23 -2.03 0.65 -16.02
C ALA A 23 -1.53 0.05 -14.69
N ASP A 24 -2.33 -0.79 -14.03
CA ASP A 24 -1.94 -1.44 -12.76
C ASP A 24 -0.85 -2.47 -12.96
N SER A 25 -0.98 -3.28 -14.00
CA SER A 25 0.02 -4.28 -14.34
C SER A 25 1.33 -3.62 -14.80
N VAL A 26 1.25 -2.49 -15.52
CA VAL A 26 2.43 -1.72 -15.95
C VAL A 26 3.07 -0.99 -14.77
N ALA A 27 2.30 -0.36 -13.88
CA ALA A 27 2.83 0.31 -12.70
C ALA A 27 3.50 -0.67 -11.73
N THR A 28 2.88 -1.84 -11.52
CA THR A 28 3.47 -2.91 -10.69
C THR A 28 4.69 -3.55 -11.38
N GLY A 29 4.66 -3.65 -12.71
CA GLY A 29 5.75 -4.20 -13.52
C GLY A 29 6.96 -3.28 -13.67
N MET A 30 6.76 -1.96 -13.77
CA MET A 30 7.84 -0.96 -13.89
C MET A 30 8.75 -0.92 -12.66
N GLY A 31 8.23 -1.28 -11.49
CA GLY A 31 9.01 -1.41 -10.26
C GLY A 31 9.74 -2.75 -10.09
N SER A 32 9.57 -3.71 -11.02
CA SER A 32 10.16 -5.04 -10.89
C SER A 32 11.57 -5.11 -11.49
N TRP A 33 12.52 -5.68 -10.74
CA TRP A 33 13.88 -5.97 -11.22
C TRP A 33 13.92 -6.76 -12.54
N ARG A 34 12.91 -7.61 -12.78
CA ARG A 34 12.81 -8.40 -14.02
C ARG A 34 12.57 -7.53 -15.26
N PHE A 35 11.79 -6.45 -15.13
CA PHE A 35 11.50 -5.53 -16.24
C PHE A 35 12.76 -4.78 -16.68
N ILE A 36 13.54 -4.28 -15.71
CA ILE A 36 14.80 -3.57 -15.96
C ILE A 36 15.77 -4.48 -16.73
N ILE A 37 15.94 -5.73 -16.30
CA ILE A 37 16.85 -6.69 -16.95
C ILE A 37 16.43 -6.95 -18.41
N ILE A 38 15.15 -7.22 -18.66
CA ILE A 38 14.63 -7.49 -20.02
C ILE A 38 14.80 -6.25 -20.90
N GLN A 39 14.46 -5.05 -20.41
CA GLN A 39 14.62 -3.79 -21.13
C GLN A 39 16.09 -3.54 -21.50
N THR A 40 17.01 -3.75 -20.57
CA THR A 40 18.46 -3.58 -20.83
C THR A 40 18.96 -4.57 -21.87
N ILE A 41 18.52 -5.83 -21.83
CA ILE A 41 18.90 -6.84 -22.83
C ILE A 41 18.38 -6.43 -24.22
N ILE A 42 17.12 -6.01 -24.33
CA ILE A 42 16.54 -5.57 -25.61
C ILE A 42 17.33 -4.40 -26.20
N VAL A 43 17.66 -3.40 -25.38
CA VAL A 43 18.45 -2.23 -25.80
C VAL A 43 19.86 -2.63 -26.20
N ALA A 44 20.51 -3.51 -25.43
CA ALA A 44 21.84 -4.03 -25.76
C ALA A 44 21.85 -4.81 -27.07
N VAL A 45 20.86 -5.67 -27.31
CA VAL A 45 20.70 -6.41 -28.57
C VAL A 45 20.45 -5.45 -29.72
N TRP A 46 19.60 -4.43 -29.53
CA TRP A 46 19.31 -3.43 -30.57
C TRP A 46 20.56 -2.62 -30.94
N MET A 47 21.33 -2.18 -29.95
CA MET A 47 22.61 -1.50 -30.17
C MET A 47 23.60 -2.42 -30.90
N LEU A 48 23.74 -3.69 -30.46
CA LEU A 48 24.64 -4.65 -31.11
C LEU A 48 24.24 -4.93 -32.57
N LEU A 49 22.95 -5.11 -32.86
CA LEU A 49 22.47 -5.30 -34.23
C LEU A 49 22.71 -4.08 -35.13
N ASN A 50 22.59 -2.85 -34.59
CA ASN A 50 22.88 -1.62 -35.33
C ASN A 50 24.39 -1.39 -35.52
N VAL A 51 25.22 -1.71 -34.54
CA VAL A 51 26.70 -1.60 -34.63
C VAL A 51 27.27 -2.64 -35.59
N VAL A 52 26.71 -3.86 -35.59
CA VAL A 52 27.13 -4.96 -36.46
C VAL A 52 26.51 -4.86 -37.85
N ALA A 53 25.62 -3.89 -38.11
CA ALA A 53 24.72 -3.81 -39.26
C ALA A 53 25.23 -4.48 -40.56
N ILE A 54 24.75 -5.71 -40.75
CA ILE A 54 24.86 -6.58 -41.92
C ILE A 54 23.93 -6.12 -43.06
N ILE A 55 22.96 -5.23 -42.80
CA ILE A 55 21.98 -4.73 -43.80
C ILE A 55 21.66 -3.25 -43.53
N GLY A 56 22.62 -2.35 -43.79
CA GLY A 56 22.40 -0.90 -43.83
C GLY A 56 22.26 -0.22 -42.46
N HIS A 57 23.06 0.82 -42.22
CA HIS A 57 23.03 1.63 -41.01
C HIS A 57 21.68 2.35 -40.86
N TRP A 58 20.74 1.76 -40.13
CA TRP A 58 19.41 2.34 -39.86
C TRP A 58 19.42 3.38 -38.74
N ASP A 59 20.31 3.25 -37.75
CA ASP A 59 20.47 4.23 -36.66
C ASP A 59 21.96 4.45 -36.30
N PRO A 60 22.69 5.28 -37.07
CA PRO A 60 24.07 5.65 -36.77
C PRO A 60 24.19 6.35 -35.42
N TYR A 61 25.38 6.28 -34.80
CA TYR A 61 25.69 7.04 -33.59
C TYR A 61 25.37 8.54 -33.82
N PRO A 62 24.47 9.19 -33.05
CA PRO A 62 24.13 8.96 -31.65
C PRO A 62 22.70 8.37 -31.38
N TYR A 63 22.29 7.32 -32.09
CA TYR A 63 21.04 6.55 -31.86
C TYR A 63 19.78 7.41 -31.65
N ILE A 64 19.46 8.25 -32.64
CA ILE A 64 18.39 9.26 -32.53
C ILE A 64 17.01 8.62 -32.36
N LEU A 65 16.76 7.47 -33.01
CA LEU A 65 15.47 6.77 -32.93
C LEU A 65 15.28 6.14 -31.55
N LEU A 66 16.34 5.57 -31.00
CA LEU A 66 16.35 4.96 -29.67
C LEU A 66 16.10 6.03 -28.59
N ASN A 67 16.73 7.19 -28.74
CA ASN A 67 16.51 8.34 -27.86
C ASN A 67 15.05 8.85 -27.93
N LEU A 68 14.49 8.97 -29.13
CA LEU A 68 13.11 9.39 -29.33
C LEU A 68 12.11 8.41 -28.72
N LEU A 69 12.36 7.10 -28.89
CA LEU A 69 11.51 6.05 -28.33
C LEU A 69 11.50 6.10 -26.81
N PHE A 70 12.67 6.22 -26.16
CA PHE A 70 12.76 6.37 -24.71
C PHE A 70 12.10 7.64 -24.20
N SER A 71 12.27 8.76 -24.90
CA SER A 71 11.63 10.03 -24.54
C SER A 71 10.11 9.91 -24.56
N THR A 72 9.57 9.24 -25.58
CA THR A 72 8.13 8.97 -25.69
C THR A 72 7.67 7.96 -24.63
N GLN A 73 8.45 6.90 -24.39
CA GLN A 73 8.18 5.91 -23.34
C GLN A 73 8.09 6.58 -21.96
N ALA A 74 9.01 7.48 -21.63
CA ALA A 74 8.98 8.24 -20.38
C ALA A 74 7.77 9.18 -20.31
N ALA A 75 7.42 9.85 -21.41
CA ALA A 75 6.27 10.74 -21.49
C ALA A 75 4.93 10.00 -21.25
N TYR A 76 4.79 8.76 -21.72
CA TYR A 76 3.62 7.92 -21.43
C TYR A 76 3.67 7.27 -20.04
N ALA A 77 4.85 6.98 -19.52
CA ALA A 77 5.01 6.41 -18.19
C ALA A 77 4.56 7.39 -17.09
N ALA A 78 4.92 8.67 -17.21
CA ALA A 78 4.61 9.69 -16.20
C ALA A 78 3.11 9.77 -15.81
N PRO A 79 2.14 9.91 -16.74
CA PRO A 79 0.72 9.95 -16.39
C PRO A 79 0.21 8.61 -15.85
N ILE A 80 0.71 7.48 -16.34
CA ILE A 80 0.33 6.15 -15.84
C ILE A 80 0.78 5.98 -14.39
N ILE A 81 2.02 6.36 -14.09
CA ILE A 81 2.56 6.35 -12.72
C ILE A 81 1.76 7.30 -11.84
N MET A 82 1.43 8.50 -12.32
CA MET A 82 0.63 9.47 -11.57
C MET A 82 -0.78 8.94 -11.26
N MET A 83 -1.43 8.26 -12.21
CA MET A 83 -2.72 7.61 -11.97
C MET A 83 -2.62 6.48 -10.95
N ALA A 84 -1.60 5.63 -11.07
CA ALA A 84 -1.36 4.55 -10.12
C ALA A 84 -1.08 5.09 -8.71
N GLN A 85 -0.33 6.19 -8.61
CA GLN A 85 0.00 6.84 -7.35
C GLN A 85 -1.20 7.57 -6.73
N ASN A 86 -2.03 8.26 -7.52
CA ASN A 86 -3.26 8.87 -7.01
C ASN A 86 -4.17 7.83 -6.36
N ARG A 87 -4.32 6.65 -7.00
CA ARG A 87 -5.11 5.57 -6.43
C ARG A 87 -4.47 4.94 -5.19
N GLN A 88 -3.14 4.77 -5.16
CA GLN A 88 -2.46 4.28 -3.97
C GLN A 88 -2.70 5.25 -2.79
N ASN A 89 -2.57 6.55 -3.02
CA ASN A 89 -2.85 7.58 -2.02
C ASN A 89 -4.31 7.56 -1.53
N GLU A 90 -5.29 7.33 -2.41
CA GLU A 90 -6.70 7.19 -2.00
C GLU A 90 -6.91 5.98 -1.06
N ARG A 91 -6.28 4.83 -1.37
CA ARG A 91 -6.33 3.65 -0.50
C ARG A 91 -5.64 3.91 0.83
N ASP A 92 -4.46 4.50 0.82
CA ASP A 92 -3.69 4.82 2.01
C ASP A 92 -4.45 5.80 2.91
N ARG A 93 -5.15 6.79 2.33
CA ARG A 93 -6.01 7.73 3.06
C ARG A 93 -7.22 7.04 3.70
N ALA A 94 -7.87 6.12 2.99
CA ALA A 94 -8.99 5.38 3.53
C ALA A 94 -8.54 4.49 4.71
N GLN A 95 -7.42 3.79 4.53
CA GLN A 95 -6.84 2.96 5.60
C GLN A 95 -6.44 3.81 6.82
N ALA A 96 -5.79 4.96 6.61
CA ALA A 96 -5.43 5.86 7.70
C ALA A 96 -6.65 6.37 8.48
N ASN A 97 -7.79 6.58 7.81
CA ASN A 97 -9.02 7.01 8.47
C ASN A 97 -9.63 5.90 9.34
N GLU A 98 -9.68 4.67 8.84
CA GLU A 98 -10.13 3.50 9.61
C GLU A 98 -9.22 3.22 10.81
N ASP A 99 -7.90 3.30 10.60
CA ASP A 99 -6.91 3.16 11.67
C ASP A 99 -7.08 4.26 12.72
N PHE A 100 -7.38 5.49 12.31
CA PHE A 100 -7.67 6.59 13.23
C PHE A 100 -8.93 6.32 14.06
N HIS A 101 -10.02 5.90 13.43
CA HIS A 101 -11.27 5.57 14.14
C HIS A 101 -11.07 4.43 15.15
N THR A 102 -10.40 3.35 14.73
CA THR A 102 -10.07 2.21 15.59
C THR A 102 -9.20 2.63 16.76
N ASN A 103 -8.19 3.47 16.55
CA ASN A 103 -7.34 3.98 17.61
C ASN A 103 -8.09 4.85 18.62
N VAL A 104 -9.04 5.68 18.17
CA VAL A 104 -9.88 6.50 19.06
C VAL A 104 -10.80 5.61 19.90
N GLU A 105 -11.38 4.58 19.32
CA GLU A 105 -12.24 3.63 20.04
C GLU A 105 -11.42 2.81 21.05
N ALA A 106 -10.29 2.26 20.64
CA ALA A 106 -9.37 1.54 21.53
C ALA A 106 -8.89 2.42 22.69
N LYS A 107 -8.61 3.70 22.44
CA LYS A 107 -8.25 4.65 23.52
C LYS A 107 -9.37 4.80 24.54
N LYS A 108 -10.63 4.93 24.11
CA LYS A 108 -11.78 5.00 25.03
C LYS A 108 -11.95 3.72 25.83
N GLU A 109 -11.83 2.56 25.18
CA GLU A 109 -11.89 1.28 25.88
C GLU A 109 -10.80 1.15 26.94
N ILE A 110 -9.57 1.60 26.65
CA ILE A 110 -8.47 1.62 27.62
C ILE A 110 -8.78 2.55 28.79
N GLU A 111 -9.30 3.75 28.54
CA GLU A 111 -9.71 4.69 29.59
C GLU A 111 -10.81 4.08 30.49
N GLU A 112 -11.81 3.41 29.91
CA GLU A 112 -12.84 2.70 30.66
C GLU A 112 -12.27 1.54 31.49
N LEU A 113 -11.35 0.76 30.93
CA LEU A 113 -10.66 -0.32 31.64
C LEU A 113 -9.83 0.22 32.80
N GLN A 114 -9.12 1.34 32.63
CA GLN A 114 -8.38 2.00 33.70
C GLN A 114 -9.29 2.45 34.83
N LEU A 115 -10.44 3.06 34.52
CA LEU A 115 -11.42 3.47 35.53
C LEU A 115 -11.94 2.27 36.33
N ARG A 116 -12.27 1.16 35.66
CA ARG A 116 -12.72 -0.08 36.32
C ARG A 116 -11.63 -0.70 37.18
N LEU A 117 -10.38 -0.71 36.72
CA LEU A 117 -9.24 -1.21 37.47
C LEU A 117 -9.00 -0.39 38.75
N ASN A 118 -9.00 0.95 38.65
CA ASN A 118 -8.84 1.84 39.80
C ASN A 118 -9.97 1.65 40.84
N ALA A 119 -11.21 1.45 40.36
CA ALA A 119 -12.34 1.18 41.25
C ALA A 119 -12.18 -0.16 41.99
N ILE A 120 -11.72 -1.21 41.30
CA ILE A 120 -11.42 -2.51 41.92
C ILE A 120 -10.27 -2.39 42.91
N GLU A 121 -9.21 -1.64 42.57
CA GLU A 121 -8.06 -1.41 43.47
C GLU A 121 -8.50 -0.75 44.78
N THR A 122 -9.35 0.28 44.69
CA THR A 122 -9.90 1.00 45.86
C THR A 122 -10.76 0.07 46.73
N ASP A 123 -11.68 -0.70 46.13
CA ASP A 123 -12.53 -1.67 46.87
C ASP A 123 -11.69 -2.76 47.57
N LYS A 124 -10.60 -3.21 46.94
CA LYS A 124 -9.67 -4.18 47.54
C LYS A 124 -8.89 -3.57 48.70
N LEU A 125 -8.41 -2.33 48.56
CA LEU A 125 -7.73 -1.59 49.63
C LEU A 125 -8.63 -1.41 50.86
N ASP A 126 -9.88 -1.00 50.66
CA ASP A 126 -10.87 -0.82 51.74
C ASP A 126 -11.14 -2.14 52.48
N LYS A 127 -11.28 -3.25 51.75
CA LYS A 127 -11.46 -4.59 52.34
C LYS A 127 -10.25 -5.03 53.17
N ILE A 128 -9.03 -4.76 52.71
CA ILE A 128 -7.81 -5.10 53.44
C ILE A 128 -7.73 -4.26 54.73
N LEU A 129 -7.98 -2.96 54.66
CA LEU A 129 -8.01 -2.07 55.85
C LEU A 129 -9.05 -2.54 56.88
N ALA A 130 -10.26 -2.88 56.44
CA ALA A 130 -11.31 -3.38 57.32
C ALA A 130 -10.96 -4.73 57.97
N LEU A 131 -10.24 -5.61 57.27
CA LEU A 131 -9.75 -6.87 57.84
C LEU A 131 -8.64 -6.62 58.88
N LEU A 132 -7.72 -5.69 58.61
CA LEU A 132 -6.67 -5.30 59.56
C LEU A 132 -7.26 -4.68 60.83
N GLU A 133 -8.23 -3.78 60.72
CA GLU A 133 -8.90 -3.16 61.88
C GLU A 133 -9.65 -4.19 62.74
N LYS A 134 -10.28 -5.19 62.10
CA LYS A 134 -10.94 -6.30 62.82
C LYS A 134 -9.95 -7.18 63.58
N LEU A 135 -8.76 -7.42 63.02
CA LEU A 135 -7.71 -8.19 63.70
C LEU A 135 -7.14 -7.43 64.90
N ASP A 136 -6.95 -6.12 64.77
CA ASP A 136 -6.46 -5.25 65.85
C ASP A 136 -7.45 -5.19 67.03
N LYS A 137 -8.76 -5.06 66.75
CA LYS A 137 -9.82 -5.05 67.79
C LYS A 137 -10.02 -6.37 68.53
N ASN A 138 -9.52 -7.48 68.00
CA ASN A 138 -9.74 -8.82 68.54
C ASN A 138 -8.49 -9.38 69.26
N SER A 139 -7.45 -8.55 69.38
CA SER A 139 -6.19 -8.83 70.08
C SER A 139 -6.06 -8.02 71.36
#